data_AF-G4ZSN0-F1
#
_entry.id   AF-G4ZSN0-F1
#
_cell.length_a   1.000
_cell.length_b   1.000
_cell.length_c   1.000
_cell.angle_alpha   90.00
_cell.angle_beta   90.00
_cell.angle_gamma   90.00
#
_symmetry.space_group_name_H-M   'P 1'
#
loop_
_entity.id
_entity.type
_entity.pdbx_description
1 polymer ?
#
loop_
_entity_poly.entity_id
_entity_poly.type
_entity_poly.pdbx_seq_one_letter_code
_entity_poly.pdbx_strand_id
1 'polypeptide(L)'
;MLRCFLSLSAIFSVSLALSGQSQLDFNRGLEDEPATTWPSLRFQFTLKRSSMSVYGQSDFDVHASPVLSDNQDNILYDVFATFTEESTQVNYTLADGISYLTTRSSDEDTASSECLDAESDKLPPINTIVNALNEATPVSSAYGRSGSTAAQCSSDNFFKVSVNGISF
;
A
#
# COMPACT_ATOMS: atom_id res chain seq x y z
N MET A 1 -23.06 -26.53 31.56
CA MET A 1 -23.80 -25.31 31.17
C MET A 1 -22.84 -24.13 31.29
N LEU A 2 -22.49 -23.46 30.19
CA LEU A 2 -22.74 -22.03 29.95
C LEU A 2 -22.10 -21.64 28.60
N ARG A 3 -22.94 -21.23 27.65
CA ARG A 3 -22.56 -20.67 26.36
C ARG A 3 -22.29 -19.18 26.53
N CYS A 4 -21.27 -18.64 25.89
CA CYS A 4 -21.17 -17.20 25.64
C CYS A 4 -20.90 -16.99 24.16
N PHE A 5 -21.95 -16.63 23.43
CA PHE A 5 -21.88 -16.11 22.07
C PHE A 5 -21.57 -14.61 22.18
N LEU A 6 -20.53 -14.14 21.49
CA LEU A 6 -20.34 -12.73 21.19
C LEU A 6 -20.37 -12.58 19.67
N SER A 7 -21.53 -12.15 19.18
CA SER A 7 -21.72 -11.58 17.84
C SER A 7 -21.41 -10.10 17.94
N LEU A 8 -20.44 -9.61 17.17
CA LEU A 8 -20.18 -8.18 17.00
C LEU A 8 -20.42 -7.83 15.53
N SER A 9 -21.55 -7.20 15.23
CA SER A 9 -21.78 -6.60 13.91
C SER A 9 -21.28 -5.16 13.96
N ALA A 10 -20.34 -4.80 13.10
CA ALA A 10 -19.93 -3.41 12.91
C ALA A 10 -20.65 -2.84 11.69
N ILE A 11 -21.48 -1.83 11.91
CA ILE A 11 -22.08 -1.01 10.86
C ILE A 11 -21.08 0.10 10.54
N PHE A 12 -20.56 0.15 9.31
CA PHE A 12 -19.73 1.26 8.85
C PHE A 12 -20.62 2.38 8.33
N SER A 13 -20.62 3.53 9.01
CA SER A 13 -21.13 4.79 8.48
C SER A 13 -19.95 5.63 8.01
N VAL A 14 -19.95 6.04 6.74
CA VAL A 14 -18.96 6.95 6.16
C VAL A 14 -19.45 8.37 6.36
N SER A 15 -18.68 9.20 7.06
CA SER A 15 -18.88 10.66 7.11
C SER A 15 -17.74 11.33 6.36
N LEU A 16 -18.08 12.10 5.32
CA LEU A 16 -17.14 12.94 4.58
C LEU A 16 -16.95 14.25 5.34
N ALA A 17 -15.73 14.48 5.86
CA ALA A 17 -15.31 15.80 6.31
C ALA A 17 -14.35 16.39 5.26
N LEU A 18 -14.75 17.51 4.67
CA LEU A 18 -13.94 18.29 3.74
C LEU A 18 -13.00 19.20 4.56
N SER A 19 -11.70 19.08 4.40
CA SER A 19 -10.75 20.11 4.85
C SER A 19 -9.81 20.46 3.70
N GLY A 20 -9.73 21.75 3.39
CA GLY A 20 -9.12 22.29 2.19
C GLY A 20 -7.59 22.26 2.20
N GLN A 21 -7.01 21.98 1.03
CA GLN A 21 -5.57 22.05 0.79
C GLN A 21 -5.23 23.35 0.04
N SER A 22 -4.20 24.05 0.53
CA SER A 22 -3.55 25.17 -0.14
C SER A 22 -2.65 24.67 -1.27
N GLN A 23 -2.97 25.07 -2.50
CA GLN A 23 -2.23 24.76 -3.72
C GLN A 23 -0.94 25.59 -3.84
N LEU A 24 0.16 24.95 -4.24
CA LEU A 24 1.18 25.61 -5.05
C LEU A 24 1.30 24.82 -6.36
N ASP A 25 0.89 25.50 -7.43
CA ASP A 25 0.81 25.03 -8.81
C ASP A 25 2.20 24.85 -9.45
N PHE A 26 2.38 23.75 -10.17
CA PHE A 26 3.32 23.70 -11.29
C PHE A 26 2.63 23.12 -12.53
N ASN A 27 1.88 23.98 -13.23
CA ASN A 27 1.37 23.70 -14.56
C ASN A 27 2.37 24.20 -15.62
N ARG A 28 2.90 23.29 -16.43
CA ARG A 28 3.39 23.57 -17.78
C ARG A 28 2.97 22.41 -18.69
N GLY A 29 1.99 22.67 -19.56
CA GLY A 29 1.42 21.67 -20.46
C GLY A 29 2.19 21.49 -21.76
N LEU A 30 1.87 20.41 -22.47
CA LEU A 30 1.39 20.38 -23.86
C LEU A 30 0.91 18.96 -24.23
N GLU A 31 -0.20 18.94 -24.97
CA GLU A 31 -0.74 17.88 -25.82
C GLU A 31 -1.73 16.85 -25.23
N ASP A 32 -2.94 16.93 -25.78
CA ASP A 32 -4.18 16.20 -25.52
C ASP A 32 -4.14 14.84 -26.25
N GLU A 33 -3.58 13.84 -25.58
CA GLU A 33 -4.05 12.46 -25.64
C GLU A 33 -4.72 12.21 -24.28
N PRO A 34 -5.70 11.30 -24.13
CA PRO A 34 -6.08 10.83 -22.81
C PRO A 34 -4.87 10.06 -22.26
N ALA A 35 -3.86 10.78 -21.77
CA ALA A 35 -2.79 10.23 -20.99
C ALA A 35 -3.50 9.53 -19.85
N THR A 36 -3.54 8.20 -19.91
CA THR A 36 -4.11 7.34 -18.87
C THR A 36 -3.52 7.84 -17.57
N THR A 37 -4.29 8.65 -16.84
CA THR A 37 -3.80 9.29 -15.64
C THR A 37 -3.89 8.20 -14.61
N TRP A 38 -2.75 7.54 -14.36
CA TRP A 38 -2.70 6.50 -13.36
C TRP A 38 -3.10 7.11 -12.02
N PRO A 39 -3.98 6.46 -11.24
CA PRO A 39 -4.43 7.02 -9.98
C PRO A 39 -3.38 6.80 -8.90
N SER A 40 -3.32 7.72 -7.93
CA SER A 40 -2.66 7.44 -6.66
C SER A 40 -3.38 6.28 -5.95
N LEU A 41 -2.61 5.41 -5.32
CA LEU A 41 -3.10 4.21 -4.63
C LEU A 41 -2.85 4.33 -3.13
N ARG A 42 -3.71 3.68 -2.35
CA ARG A 42 -3.53 3.44 -0.92
C ARG A 42 -3.65 1.95 -0.66
N PHE A 43 -2.59 1.37 -0.10
CA PHE A 43 -2.56 -0.02 0.31
C PHE A 43 -2.72 -0.08 1.82
N GLN A 44 -3.73 -0.84 2.27
CA GLN A 44 -3.90 -1.13 3.69
C GLN A 44 -3.41 -2.54 3.97
N PHE A 45 -2.39 -2.67 4.80
CA PHE A 45 -1.82 -3.96 5.18
C PHE A 45 -2.27 -4.35 6.58
N THR A 46 -2.56 -5.65 6.74
CA THR A 46 -2.80 -6.29 8.04
C THR A 46 -1.96 -7.56 8.12
N LEU A 47 -0.96 -7.55 8.99
CA LEU A 47 0.00 -8.62 9.17
C LEU A 47 -0.47 -9.60 10.25
N LYS A 48 -0.60 -10.87 9.90
CA LYS A 48 -1.21 -11.89 10.78
C LYS A 48 -0.31 -12.39 11.91
N ARG A 49 1.02 -12.22 11.80
CA ARG A 49 1.98 -12.70 12.79
C ARG A 49 2.63 -11.50 13.46
N SER A 50 2.62 -11.45 14.78
CA SER A 50 3.24 -10.36 15.56
C SER A 50 4.74 -10.18 15.27
N SER A 51 5.44 -11.28 14.94
CA SER A 51 6.85 -11.26 14.53
C SER A 51 7.11 -10.63 13.17
N MET A 52 6.07 -10.30 12.41
CA MET A 52 6.18 -9.65 11.09
C MET A 52 5.88 -8.15 11.17
N SER A 53 5.67 -7.59 12.36
CA SER A 53 5.40 -6.16 12.52
C SER A 53 6.50 -5.31 11.90
N VAL A 54 6.07 -4.19 11.31
CA VAL A 54 6.93 -3.22 10.65
C VAL A 54 6.98 -1.99 11.54
N TYR A 55 8.15 -1.72 12.14
CA TYR A 55 8.33 -0.66 13.14
C TYR A 55 7.27 -0.71 14.25
N GLY A 56 7.04 -1.91 14.79
CA GLY A 56 6.05 -2.17 15.85
C GLY A 56 4.59 -2.26 15.38
N GLN A 57 4.29 -2.00 14.09
CA GLN A 57 2.93 -1.97 13.56
C GLN A 57 2.57 -3.25 12.79
N SER A 58 1.38 -3.81 13.06
CA SER A 58 0.78 -4.90 12.26
C SER A 58 -0.21 -4.39 11.22
N ASP A 59 -0.74 -3.19 11.42
CA ASP A 59 -1.76 -2.56 10.60
C ASP A 59 -1.27 -1.17 10.20
N PHE A 60 -1.12 -0.95 8.90
CA PHE A 60 -0.57 0.30 8.39
C PHE A 60 -1.01 0.56 6.96
N ASP A 61 -0.93 1.83 6.59
CA ASP A 61 -1.20 2.31 5.25
C ASP A 61 0.11 2.62 4.54
N VAL A 62 0.12 2.35 3.24
CA VAL A 62 1.17 2.76 2.33
C VAL A 62 0.53 3.55 1.20
N HIS A 63 1.03 4.76 0.97
CA HIS A 63 0.57 5.63 -0.10
C HIS A 63 1.51 5.52 -1.29
N ALA A 64 0.94 5.45 -2.48
CA ALA A 64 1.70 5.28 -3.71
C ALA A 64 1.22 6.29 -4.76
N SER A 65 2.16 7.06 -5.33
CA SER A 65 1.87 8.04 -6.37
C SER A 65 2.54 7.62 -7.68
N PRO A 66 1.80 7.59 -8.80
CA PRO A 66 2.37 7.15 -10.06
C PRO A 66 3.37 8.18 -10.58
N VAL A 67 4.50 7.67 -11.05
CA VAL A 67 5.58 8.43 -11.66
C VAL A 67 6.00 7.74 -12.96
N LEU A 68 6.34 8.55 -13.96
CA LEU A 68 6.91 8.03 -15.20
C LEU A 68 8.37 7.69 -14.94
N SER A 69 8.77 6.45 -15.21
CA SER A 69 10.18 6.05 -15.08
C SER A 69 11.09 6.89 -15.97
N ASP A 70 12.37 7.03 -15.61
CA ASP A 70 13.36 7.82 -16.37
C ASP A 70 13.45 7.46 -17.85
N ASN A 71 13.26 6.19 -18.18
CA ASN A 71 13.28 5.68 -19.56
C ASN A 71 11.97 5.95 -20.32
N GLN A 72 10.97 6.54 -19.66
CA GLN A 72 9.63 6.89 -20.19
C GLN A 72 8.79 5.71 -20.71
N ASP A 73 9.26 4.48 -20.54
CA ASP A 73 8.61 3.28 -21.06
C ASP A 73 7.60 2.68 -20.08
N ASN A 74 7.74 2.97 -18.78
CA ASN A 74 6.93 2.35 -17.73
C ASN A 74 6.49 3.34 -16.67
N ILE A 75 5.37 3.06 -16.02
CA ILE A 75 4.87 3.82 -14.89
C ILE A 75 5.17 3.03 -13.62
N LEU A 76 5.93 3.67 -12.75
CA LEU A 76 6.27 3.18 -11.42
C LEU A 76 5.46 3.97 -10.40
N TYR A 77 5.56 3.56 -9.15
CA TYR A 77 4.98 4.26 -8.03
C TYR A 77 6.05 4.66 -7.04
N ASP A 78 6.10 5.95 -6.76
CA ASP A 78 6.78 6.47 -5.58
C ASP A 78 5.93 6.16 -4.35
N VAL A 79 6.58 5.73 -3.28
CA VAL A 79 5.94 5.17 -2.11
C VAL A 79 6.26 6.02 -0.90
N PHE A 80 5.25 6.26 -0.06
CA PHE A 80 5.43 6.90 1.24
C PHE A 80 4.63 6.16 2.32
N ALA A 81 5.28 5.90 3.45
CA ALA A 81 4.65 5.33 4.62
C ALA A 81 5.26 5.93 5.89
N THR A 82 4.40 6.18 6.88
CA THR A 82 4.81 6.71 8.18
C THR A 82 4.45 5.71 9.27
N PHE A 83 5.41 5.45 10.13
CA PHE A 83 5.28 4.61 11.30
C PHE A 83 5.63 5.41 12.55
N THR A 84 5.01 5.02 13.67
CA THR A 84 5.38 5.53 14.98
C THR A 84 5.63 4.33 15.88
N GLU A 85 6.86 4.23 16.36
CA GLU A 85 7.30 3.23 17.33
C GLU A 85 7.70 3.96 18.60
N GLU A 86 6.92 3.76 19.66
CA GLU A 86 7.04 4.49 20.93
C GLU A 86 6.99 6.02 20.75
N SER A 87 8.13 6.70 20.83
CA SER A 87 8.30 8.15 20.64
C SER A 87 9.08 8.51 19.38
N THR A 88 9.37 7.53 18.53
CA THR A 88 10.14 7.69 17.29
C THR A 88 9.23 7.60 16.08
N GLN A 89 9.25 8.64 15.26
CA GLN A 89 8.60 8.64 13.96
C GLN A 89 9.58 8.13 12.90
N VAL A 90 9.13 7.17 12.09
CA VAL A 90 9.88 6.58 11.01
C VAL A 90 9.11 6.80 9.71
N ASN A 91 9.72 7.50 8.76
CA ASN A 91 9.18 7.70 7.42
C ASN A 91 9.98 6.86 6.44
N TYR A 92 9.29 5.99 5.72
CA TYR A 92 9.82 5.29 4.57
C TYR A 92 9.40 6.04 3.30
N THR A 93 10.36 6.26 2.41
CA THR A 93 10.10 6.78 1.07
C THR A 93 10.82 5.93 0.03
N LEU A 94 10.11 5.60 -1.04
CA LEU A 94 10.70 5.17 -2.32
C LEU A 94 10.45 6.32 -3.30
N ALA A 95 11.50 6.91 -3.84
CA ALA A 95 11.42 7.92 -4.88
C ALA A 95 12.39 7.56 -5.99
N ASP A 96 11.94 7.55 -7.24
CA ASP A 96 12.77 7.25 -8.42
C ASP A 96 13.53 5.91 -8.30
N GLY A 97 12.90 4.92 -7.65
CA GLY A 97 13.52 3.61 -7.39
C GLY A 97 14.57 3.58 -6.27
N ILE A 98 14.80 4.70 -5.59
CA ILE A 98 15.71 4.81 -4.44
C ILE A 98 14.90 4.87 -3.15
N SER A 99 15.17 3.94 -2.24
CA SER A 99 14.50 3.86 -0.94
C SER A 99 15.36 4.50 0.15
N TYR A 100 14.71 5.25 1.04
CA TYR A 100 15.36 5.82 2.22
C TYR A 100 14.43 5.86 3.42
N LEU A 101 15.03 5.76 4.59
CA LEU A 101 14.38 5.93 5.87
C LEU A 101 14.74 7.29 6.44
N THR A 102 13.76 7.99 7.01
CA THR A 102 14.03 9.13 7.89
C THR A 102 13.43 8.87 9.25
N THR A 103 14.26 8.99 10.28
CA THR A 103 13.89 8.72 11.66
C THR A 103 14.00 10.01 12.47
N ARG A 104 12.98 10.29 13.27
CA ARG A 104 12.94 11.44 14.17
C ARG A 104 12.41 11.02 15.53
N SER A 105 13.24 11.15 16.57
CA SER A 105 12.81 11.02 17.96
C SER A 105 12.10 12.30 18.41
N SER A 106 11.11 12.17 19.31
CA SER A 106 10.47 13.34 19.94
C SER A 106 11.43 14.17 20.80
N ASP A 107 12.49 13.54 21.30
CA ASP A 107 13.44 14.14 22.25
C ASP A 107 14.66 14.75 21.55
N GLU A 108 14.77 14.57 20.23
CA GLU A 108 15.87 15.09 19.41
C GLU A 108 15.34 16.10 18.39
N ASP A 109 16.02 17.24 18.28
CA ASP A 109 15.68 18.28 17.30
C ASP A 109 16.12 17.88 15.87
N THR A 110 16.98 16.87 15.73
CA THR A 110 17.56 16.43 14.47
C THR A 110 16.94 15.12 13.98
N ALA A 111 16.67 15.04 12.67
CA ALA A 111 16.30 13.78 12.01
C ALA A 111 17.55 13.08 11.45
N SER A 112 17.54 11.75 11.49
CA SER A 112 18.54 10.91 10.83
C SER A 112 17.95 10.34 9.53
N SER A 113 18.77 10.22 8.49
CA SER A 113 18.36 9.61 7.21
C SER A 113 19.36 8.56 6.77
N GLU A 114 18.84 7.43 6.31
CA GLU A 114 19.64 6.32 5.76
C GLU A 114 19.06 5.84 4.43
N CYS A 115 19.93 5.55 3.47
CA CYS A 115 19.52 4.88 2.23
C CYS A 115 19.36 3.38 2.52
N LEU A 116 18.37 2.75 1.88
CA LEU A 116 18.12 1.33 1.99
C LEU A 116 18.58 0.65 0.69
N ASP A 117 19.14 -0.55 0.81
CA ASP A 117 19.49 -1.37 -0.34
C ASP A 117 18.18 -1.94 -0.94
N ALA A 118 17.60 -1.23 -1.92
CA ALA A 118 16.31 -1.52 -2.57
C ALA A 118 15.08 -1.42 -1.66
N GLU A 119 13.85 -1.65 -2.20
CA GLU A 119 12.61 -1.70 -1.42
C GLU A 119 12.84 -2.59 -0.19
N SER A 120 12.88 -1.98 0.99
CA SER A 120 13.29 -2.65 2.22
C SER A 120 12.49 -3.94 2.40
N ASP A 121 13.16 -5.08 2.68
CA ASP A 121 12.50 -6.36 2.97
C ASP A 121 11.47 -6.27 4.11
N LYS A 122 11.49 -5.17 4.87
CA LYS A 122 10.49 -4.87 5.90
C LYS A 122 9.16 -4.40 5.36
N LEU A 123 9.09 -3.86 4.14
CA LEU A 123 7.86 -3.36 3.54
C LEU A 123 7.41 -4.23 2.37
N PRO A 124 6.09 -4.36 2.17
CA PRO A 124 5.57 -5.02 0.98
C PRO A 124 6.05 -4.31 -0.30
N PRO A 125 6.50 -5.05 -1.33
CA PRO A 125 7.06 -4.46 -2.54
C PRO A 125 5.95 -3.89 -3.43
N ILE A 126 5.69 -2.59 -3.34
CA ILE A 126 4.50 -1.95 -3.90
C ILE A 126 4.50 -2.04 -5.43
N ASN A 127 5.62 -1.72 -6.07
CA ASN A 127 5.73 -1.80 -7.52
C ASN A 127 5.55 -3.23 -8.03
N THR A 128 6.04 -4.24 -7.30
CA THR A 128 5.80 -5.65 -7.63
C THR A 128 4.33 -6.04 -7.48
N ILE A 129 3.64 -5.55 -6.43
CA ILE A 129 2.21 -5.79 -6.23
C ILE A 129 1.40 -5.16 -7.37
N VAL A 130 1.70 -3.91 -7.74
CA VAL A 130 1.02 -3.23 -8.85
C VAL A 130 1.23 -3.99 -10.16
N ASN A 131 2.46 -4.42 -10.46
CA ASN A 131 2.74 -5.21 -11.65
C ASN A 131 1.96 -6.54 -11.65
N ALA A 132 1.92 -7.24 -10.51
CA ALA A 132 1.14 -8.47 -10.38
C ALA A 132 -0.37 -8.27 -10.56
N LEU A 133 -0.91 -7.12 -10.15
CA LEU A 133 -2.31 -6.74 -10.40
C LEU A 133 -2.57 -6.45 -11.87
N ASN A 134 -1.62 -5.82 -12.57
CA ASN A 134 -1.72 -5.57 -14.01
C ASN A 134 -1.60 -6.86 -14.85
N GLU A 135 -0.88 -7.86 -14.35
CA GLU A 135 -0.72 -9.18 -14.97
C GLU A 135 -1.77 -10.21 -14.51
N ALA A 136 -2.77 -9.78 -13.74
CA ALA A 136 -3.77 -10.68 -13.16
C ALA A 136 -4.55 -11.46 -14.23
N THR A 137 -4.63 -12.78 -14.06
CA THR A 137 -5.33 -13.66 -15.02
C THR A 137 -6.68 -14.10 -14.49
N PRO A 138 -7.75 -14.12 -15.32
CA PRO A 138 -9.06 -14.58 -14.87
C PRO A 138 -9.05 -16.09 -14.56
N VAL A 139 -9.79 -16.50 -13.53
CA VAL A 139 -10.00 -17.89 -13.16
C VAL A 139 -11.48 -18.19 -12.95
N SER A 140 -11.89 -19.42 -13.25
CA SER A 140 -13.29 -19.85 -13.21
C SER A 140 -13.82 -20.07 -11.80
N SER A 141 -12.94 -20.24 -10.81
CA SER A 141 -13.32 -20.34 -9.40
C SER A 141 -12.14 -20.00 -8.48
N ALA A 142 -12.46 -19.49 -7.30
CA ALA A 142 -11.50 -19.29 -6.22
C ALA A 142 -11.95 -20.09 -4.98
N TYR A 143 -11.00 -20.81 -4.38
CA TYR A 143 -11.22 -21.60 -3.18
C TYR A 143 -10.50 -20.94 -2.00
N GLY A 144 -11.23 -20.71 -0.92
CA GLY A 144 -10.65 -20.26 0.33
C GLY A 144 -9.76 -21.34 0.96
N ARG A 145 -8.88 -20.92 1.88
CA ARG A 145 -7.89 -21.77 2.58
C ARG A 145 -8.49 -22.95 3.36
N SER A 146 -9.81 -22.99 3.56
CA SER A 146 -10.54 -24.06 4.24
C SER A 146 -11.40 -24.93 3.31
N GLY A 147 -11.23 -24.82 1.98
CA GLY A 147 -12.07 -25.53 1.00
C GLY A 147 -13.48 -24.96 0.86
N SER A 148 -13.77 -23.84 1.54
CA SER A 148 -14.98 -23.04 1.30
C SER A 148 -14.80 -22.21 0.04
N THR A 149 -15.90 -21.93 -0.67
CA THR A 149 -15.90 -20.94 -1.75
C THR A 149 -15.30 -19.63 -1.26
N ALA A 150 -14.42 -19.01 -2.06
CA ALA A 150 -13.94 -17.66 -1.78
C ALA A 150 -15.11 -16.68 -1.67
N ALA A 151 -14.89 -15.53 -1.02
CA ALA A 151 -15.89 -14.48 -0.94
C ALA A 151 -16.40 -14.16 -2.35
N GLN A 152 -17.73 -14.21 -2.54
CA GLN A 152 -18.34 -13.90 -3.84
C GLN A 152 -18.11 -12.42 -4.14
N CYS A 153 -17.33 -12.13 -5.18
CA CYS A 153 -17.25 -10.79 -5.75
C CYS A 153 -18.57 -10.50 -6.47
N SER A 154 -19.06 -9.25 -6.39
CA SER A 154 -20.32 -8.86 -7.04
C SER A 154 -20.33 -9.06 -8.55
N SER A 155 -19.15 -9.23 -9.16
CA SER A 155 -18.94 -9.41 -10.60
C SER A 155 -18.73 -10.87 -11.03
N ASP A 156 -18.75 -11.86 -10.13
CA ASP A 156 -18.40 -13.28 -10.36
C ASP A 156 -17.02 -13.55 -11.02
N ASN A 157 -16.24 -12.51 -11.32
CA ASN A 157 -14.91 -12.59 -11.89
C ASN A 157 -13.88 -12.77 -10.76
N PHE A 158 -13.16 -13.88 -10.80
CA PHE A 158 -12.01 -14.13 -9.95
C PHE A 158 -10.74 -13.94 -10.78
N PHE A 159 -9.72 -13.36 -10.16
CA PHE A 159 -8.41 -13.20 -10.76
C PHE A 159 -7.36 -13.85 -9.87
N LYS A 160 -6.38 -14.48 -10.52
CA LYS A 160 -5.18 -15.01 -9.88
C LYS A 160 -4.03 -14.05 -10.12
N VAL A 161 -3.26 -13.77 -9.07
CA VAL A 161 -2.07 -12.93 -9.12
C VAL A 161 -0.86 -13.67 -8.55
N SER A 162 0.35 -13.29 -8.95
CA SER A 162 1.58 -13.82 -8.39
C SER A 162 2.50 -12.69 -7.94
N VAL A 163 2.81 -12.62 -6.64
CA VAL A 163 3.72 -11.62 -6.08
C VAL A 163 4.94 -12.36 -5.54
N ASN A 164 6.15 -12.02 -6.01
CA ASN A 164 7.40 -12.68 -5.63
C ASN A 164 7.33 -14.22 -5.72
N GLY A 165 6.67 -14.75 -6.76
CA GLY A 165 6.50 -16.20 -6.97
C GLY A 165 5.44 -16.87 -6.09
N ILE A 166 4.76 -16.13 -5.20
CA ILE A 166 3.65 -16.64 -4.40
C ILE A 166 2.34 -16.31 -5.11
N SER A 167 1.53 -17.34 -5.39
CA SER A 167 0.23 -17.17 -6.05
C SER A 167 -0.90 -16.98 -5.04
N PHE A 168 -1.80 -16.05 -5.35
CA PHE A 168 -3.03 -15.76 -4.60
C PHE A 168 -4.25 -15.91 -5.49
#